data_AF-B9JHD0-F1
#
_entry.id   AF-B9JHD0-F1
#
_cell.length_a   1.000
_cell.length_b   1.000
_cell.length_c   1.000
_cell.angle_alpha   90.00
_cell.angle_beta   90.00
_cell.angle_gamma   90.00
#
_symmetry.space_group_name_H-M   'P 1'
#
loop_
_entity.id
_entity.type
_entity.pdbx_description
1 polymer ?
#
loop_
_entity_poly.entity_id
_entity_poly.type
_entity_poly.pdbx_seq_one_letter_code
_entity_poly.pdbx_strand_id
1 'polypeptide(L)'
;MKSAKPDRRSSEYECRVSDGHANEGCVLHASEVRRHDHAWTLYHRDTRLRRPLTAAGRRRWFAHSLATAWIWARQQATDATKTEDQHRAERLTGLKLELLRIDARPFGMSIAKDRTALLEEIDLLTAQSSASATRMAA
;
A
#
# COMPACT_ATOMS: atom_id res chain seq x y z
N MET A 1 -44.68 32.20 7.40
CA MET A 1 -43.82 31.40 8.31
C MET A 1 -42.52 31.10 7.59
N LYS A 2 -41.38 31.64 8.06
CA LYS A 2 -40.05 31.42 7.46
C LYS A 2 -39.36 30.28 8.21
N SER A 3 -39.05 29.19 7.51
CA SER A 3 -38.33 28.04 8.05
C SER A 3 -36.83 28.36 8.14
N ALA A 4 -36.28 28.35 9.36
CA ALA A 4 -34.86 28.56 9.61
C ALA A 4 -34.05 27.28 9.32
N LYS A 5 -32.92 27.43 8.63
CA LYS A 5 -31.94 26.38 8.30
C LYS A 5 -31.31 25.80 9.58
N PRO A 6 -31.05 24.48 9.66
CA PRO A 6 -30.24 23.94 10.74
C PRO A 6 -28.77 24.35 10.55
N ASP A 7 -28.23 24.90 11.63
CA ASP A 7 -26.89 25.44 11.72
C ASP A 7 -25.85 24.32 11.69
N ARG A 8 -24.83 24.51 10.86
CA ARG A 8 -23.77 23.55 10.58
C ARG A 8 -22.65 23.80 11.61
N ARG A 9 -22.89 23.44 12.88
CA ARG A 9 -21.86 23.52 13.92
C ARG A 9 -21.22 22.17 14.18
N SER A 10 -19.89 22.20 14.04
CA SER A 10 -18.88 21.20 14.32
C SER A 10 -19.25 20.21 15.43
N SER A 11 -19.37 18.94 15.06
CA SER A 11 -19.18 17.82 15.96
C SER A 11 -17.68 17.56 16.09
N GLU A 12 -16.97 18.44 16.78
CA GLU A 12 -15.65 18.15 17.31
C GLU A 12 -15.83 17.08 18.39
N TYR A 13 -15.70 15.81 18.01
CA TYR A 13 -15.43 14.75 18.98
C TYR A 13 -14.00 14.97 19.48
N GLU A 14 -13.86 15.69 20.58
CA GLU A 14 -12.64 15.72 21.41
C GLU A 14 -12.25 14.28 21.77
N CYS A 15 -11.28 13.67 21.06
CA CYS A 15 -10.51 12.54 21.61
C CYS A 15 -9.71 13.15 22.77
N ARG A 16 -10.25 13.11 23.99
CA ARG A 16 -9.44 13.31 25.20
C ARG A 16 -8.40 12.21 25.24
N VAL A 17 -7.14 12.61 25.07
CA VAL A 17 -5.97 11.77 25.32
C VAL A 17 -5.93 11.52 26.83
N SER A 18 -6.47 10.39 27.26
CA SER A 18 -6.23 9.86 28.60
C SER A 18 -4.99 8.98 28.56
N ASP A 19 -4.16 9.15 29.58
CA ASP A 19 -2.79 8.66 29.68
C ASP A 19 -2.61 7.19 29.32
N GLY A 20 -1.61 6.92 28.47
CA GLY A 20 -0.92 5.63 28.40
C GLY A 20 -1.58 4.47 27.66
N HIS A 21 -2.89 4.52 27.39
CA HIS A 21 -3.57 3.50 26.57
C HIS A 21 -4.29 4.17 25.41
N ALA A 22 -3.69 4.08 24.22
CA ALA A 22 -4.37 4.47 22.99
C ALA A 22 -5.67 3.67 22.87
N ASN A 23 -6.80 4.31 23.16
CA ASN A 23 -8.13 3.75 23.00
C ASN A 23 -8.24 3.22 21.56
N GLU A 24 -8.44 1.92 21.40
CA GLU A 24 -8.51 1.23 20.10
C GLU A 24 -9.50 1.93 19.15
N GLY A 25 -10.54 2.59 19.70
CA GLY A 25 -11.48 3.43 18.96
C GLY A 25 -10.88 4.68 18.27
N CYS A 26 -9.94 5.41 18.90
CA CYS A 26 -9.31 6.59 18.26
C CYS A 26 -8.36 6.15 17.12
N VAL A 27 -7.73 4.96 17.24
CA VAL A 27 -6.84 4.40 16.19
C VAL A 27 -7.63 3.96 14.97
N LEU A 28 -8.78 3.29 15.18
CA LEU A 28 -9.68 2.88 14.10
C LEU A 28 -10.25 4.10 13.34
N HIS A 29 -10.69 5.13 14.06
CA HIS A 29 -11.21 6.36 13.45
C HIS A 29 -10.14 7.10 12.62
N ALA A 30 -8.91 7.24 13.13
CA ALA A 30 -7.82 7.86 12.37
C ALA A 30 -7.39 7.05 11.13
N SER A 31 -7.52 5.71 11.17
CA SER A 31 -7.26 4.85 10.01
C SER A 31 -8.36 4.94 8.94
N GLU A 32 -9.60 5.16 9.37
CA GLU A 32 -10.76 5.30 8.49
C GLU A 32 -10.79 6.68 7.80
N VAL A 33 -10.51 7.74 8.56
CA VAL A 33 -10.40 9.11 8.01
C VAL A 33 -9.28 9.20 6.98
N ARG A 34 -8.08 8.65 7.28
CA ARG A 34 -6.97 8.62 6.31
C ARG A 34 -7.31 7.84 5.03
N ARG A 35 -8.09 6.76 5.15
CA ARG A 35 -8.55 5.98 3.99
C ARG A 35 -9.51 6.77 3.11
N HIS A 36 -10.43 7.50 3.74
CA HIS A 36 -11.39 8.34 3.03
C HIS A 36 -10.70 9.47 2.25
N ASP A 37 -9.72 10.15 2.86
CA ASP A 37 -8.95 11.21 2.20
C ASP A 37 -8.11 10.68 1.03
N HIS A 38 -7.52 9.50 1.20
CA HIS A 38 -6.76 8.85 0.14
C HIS A 38 -7.66 8.42 -1.03
N ALA A 39 -8.82 7.84 -0.73
CA ALA A 39 -9.82 7.49 -1.74
C ALA A 39 -10.30 8.73 -2.51
N TRP A 40 -10.50 9.87 -1.83
CA TRP A 40 -10.88 11.13 -2.46
C TRP A 40 -9.78 11.64 -3.40
N THR A 41 -8.52 11.54 -2.98
CA THR A 41 -7.36 11.92 -3.79
C THR A 41 -7.26 11.07 -5.06
N LEU A 42 -7.41 9.75 -4.93
CA LEU A 42 -7.42 8.82 -6.08
C LEU A 42 -8.59 9.12 -7.02
N TYR A 43 -9.79 9.32 -6.47
CA TYR A 43 -10.97 9.65 -7.26
C TYR A 43 -10.76 10.94 -8.08
N HIS A 44 -10.22 12.00 -7.47
CA HIS A 44 -9.94 13.25 -8.20
C HIS A 44 -8.84 13.09 -9.23
N ARG A 45 -7.78 12.34 -8.92
CA ARG A 45 -6.71 12.04 -9.87
C ARG A 45 -7.27 11.35 -11.12
N ASP A 46 -8.07 10.30 -10.94
CA ASP A 46 -8.54 9.45 -12.02
C ASP A 46 -9.66 10.12 -12.84
N THR A 47 -10.48 10.94 -12.18
CA THR A 47 -11.60 11.64 -12.84
C THR A 47 -11.22 13.02 -13.39
N ARG A 48 -9.98 13.49 -13.18
CA ARG A 48 -9.50 14.81 -13.66
C ARG A 48 -9.66 15.00 -15.17
N LEU A 49 -9.45 13.95 -15.96
CA LEU A 49 -9.53 13.99 -17.42
C LEU A 49 -10.84 13.41 -17.98
N ARG A 50 -11.51 12.54 -17.22
CA ARG A 50 -12.74 11.85 -17.65
C ARG A 50 -13.72 11.73 -16.50
N ARG A 51 -14.37 12.83 -16.16
CA ARG A 51 -15.37 12.86 -15.09
C ARG A 51 -16.67 12.17 -15.53
N PRO A 52 -17.19 11.21 -14.75
CA PRO A 52 -18.50 10.62 -15.03
C PRO A 52 -19.62 11.65 -14.93
N LEU A 53 -20.40 11.79 -16.01
CA LEU A 53 -21.53 12.73 -16.09
C LEU A 53 -22.69 12.31 -15.18
N THR A 54 -22.92 11.01 -15.03
CA THR A 54 -24.03 10.47 -14.23
C THR A 54 -23.67 10.33 -12.75
N ALA A 55 -24.66 10.53 -11.88
CA ALA A 55 -24.49 10.34 -10.43
C ALA A 55 -24.10 8.89 -10.08
N ALA A 56 -24.71 7.91 -10.76
CA ALA A 56 -24.37 6.50 -10.61
C ALA A 56 -22.90 6.21 -11.01
N GLY A 57 -22.43 6.81 -12.11
CA GLY A 57 -21.04 6.69 -12.55
C GLY A 57 -20.06 7.24 -11.51
N ARG A 58 -20.35 8.42 -10.94
CA ARG A 58 -19.53 9.00 -9.87
C ARG A 58 -19.45 8.12 -8.64
N ARG A 59 -20.58 7.55 -8.20
CA ARG A 59 -20.62 6.62 -7.05
C ARG A 59 -19.79 5.36 -7.32
N ARG A 60 -19.88 4.79 -8.51
CA ARG A 60 -19.11 3.60 -8.90
C ARG A 60 -17.61 3.87 -8.90
N TRP A 61 -17.18 5.00 -9.47
CA TRP A 61 -15.78 5.41 -9.47
C TRP A 61 -15.27 5.66 -8.05
N PHE A 62 -16.04 6.36 -7.23
CA PHE A 62 -15.66 6.59 -5.84
C PHE A 62 -15.56 5.29 -5.03
N ALA A 63 -16.50 4.35 -5.22
CA ALA A 63 -16.43 3.02 -4.60
C ALA A 63 -15.17 2.25 -5.03
N HIS A 64 -14.76 2.36 -6.30
CA HIS A 64 -13.51 1.78 -6.78
C HIS A 64 -12.29 2.42 -6.10
N SER A 65 -12.23 3.76 -6.03
CA SER A 65 -11.14 4.46 -5.34
C SER A 65 -11.06 4.11 -3.85
N LEU A 66 -12.21 3.91 -3.18
CA LEU A 66 -12.27 3.46 -1.79
C LEU A 66 -11.74 2.03 -1.63
N ALA A 67 -12.11 1.11 -2.53
CA ALA A 67 -11.60 -0.25 -2.52
C ALA A 67 -10.07 -0.29 -2.73
N THR A 68 -9.55 0.50 -3.66
CA THR A 68 -8.10 0.61 -3.90
C THR A 68 -7.38 1.18 -2.68
N ALA A 69 -7.91 2.26 -2.08
CA ALA A 69 -7.35 2.84 -0.86
C ALA A 69 -7.33 1.83 0.30
N TRP A 70 -8.36 1.00 0.43
CA TRP A 70 -8.40 -0.07 1.42
C TRP A 70 -7.33 -1.14 1.20
N ILE A 71 -7.16 -1.61 -0.04
CA ILE A 71 -6.13 -2.59 -0.39
C ILE A 71 -4.74 -2.05 -0.04
N TRP A 72 -4.47 -0.79 -0.37
CA TRP A 72 -3.18 -0.16 -0.06
C TRP A 72 -2.97 0.00 1.44
N ALA A 73 -3.99 0.43 2.19
CA ALA A 73 -3.90 0.54 3.64
C ALA A 73 -3.63 -0.83 4.30
N ARG A 74 -4.29 -1.89 3.81
CA ARG A 74 -4.06 -3.26 4.29
C ARG A 74 -2.65 -3.75 3.95
N GLN A 75 -2.17 -3.43 2.74
CA GLN A 75 -0.82 -3.76 2.32
C GLN A 75 0.21 -3.07 3.22
N GLN A 76 0.05 -1.76 3.48
CA GLN A 76 0.93 -1.02 4.39
C GLN A 76 0.91 -1.59 5.81
N ALA A 77 -0.26 -1.97 6.33
CA ALA A 77 -0.34 -2.61 7.65
C ALA A 77 0.42 -3.95 7.67
N THR A 78 0.30 -4.72 6.59
CA THR A 78 1.03 -5.99 6.44
C THR A 78 2.54 -5.73 6.34
N ASP A 79 2.95 -4.77 5.51
CA ASP A 79 4.36 -4.41 5.30
C ASP A 79 5.01 -3.84 6.56
N ALA A 80 4.25 -3.13 7.40
CA ALA A 80 4.71 -2.63 8.71
C ALA A 80 4.98 -3.76 9.71
N THR A 81 4.31 -4.89 9.58
CA THR A 81 4.56 -6.08 10.40
C THR A 81 5.65 -6.99 9.85
N LYS A 82 6.04 -6.80 8.58
CA LYS A 82 7.08 -7.62 7.96
C LYS A 82 8.44 -7.29 8.55
N THR A 83 9.17 -8.33 8.94
CA THR A 83 10.58 -8.18 9.33
C THR A 83 11.43 -7.90 8.10
N GLU A 84 12.61 -7.30 8.30
CA GLU A 84 13.56 -7.09 7.20
C GLU A 84 13.92 -8.40 6.48
N ASP A 85 13.99 -9.51 7.22
CA ASP A 85 14.24 -10.83 6.64
C ASP A 85 13.10 -11.29 5.72
N GLN A 86 11.84 -11.00 6.07
CA GLN A 86 10.69 -11.28 5.21
C GLN A 86 10.72 -10.40 3.95
N HIS A 87 11.05 -9.11 4.08
CA HIS A 87 11.24 -8.23 2.93
C HIS A 87 12.37 -8.72 2.00
N ARG A 88 13.49 -9.19 2.56
CA ARG A 88 14.60 -9.77 1.78
C ARG A 88 14.18 -11.07 1.09
N ALA A 89 13.42 -11.94 1.75
CA ALA A 89 12.88 -13.16 1.16
C ALA A 89 11.93 -12.86 -0.01
N GLU A 90 11.01 -11.91 0.14
CA GLU A 90 10.11 -11.47 -0.94
C GLU A 90 10.89 -10.93 -2.14
N ARG A 91 11.91 -10.09 -1.89
CA ARG A 91 12.78 -9.59 -2.97
C ARG A 91 13.52 -10.71 -3.69
N LEU A 92 14.06 -11.69 -2.97
CA LEU A 92 14.69 -12.86 -3.57
C LEU A 92 13.71 -13.67 -4.45
N THR A 93 12.46 -13.85 -3.99
CA THR A 93 11.45 -14.54 -4.81
C THR A 93 11.11 -13.75 -6.08
N GLY A 94 11.01 -12.42 -6.00
CA GLY A 94 10.78 -11.55 -7.15
C GLY A 94 11.91 -11.62 -8.17
N LEU A 95 13.18 -11.54 -7.72
CA LEU A 95 14.34 -11.63 -8.59
C LEU A 95 14.43 -13.00 -9.28
N LYS A 96 14.11 -14.09 -8.59
CA LYS A 96 14.04 -15.43 -9.18
C LYS A 96 12.94 -15.53 -10.25
N LEU A 97 11.79 -14.91 -10.02
CA LEU A 97 10.71 -14.88 -11.01
C LEU A 97 11.09 -14.07 -12.25
N GLU A 98 11.77 -12.93 -12.08
CA GLU A 98 12.29 -12.15 -13.20
C GLU A 98 13.39 -12.89 -13.97
N LEU A 99 14.25 -13.65 -13.28
CA LEU A 99 15.22 -14.53 -13.93
C LEU A 99 14.52 -15.57 -14.82
N LEU A 100 13.48 -16.24 -14.31
CA LEU A 100 12.68 -17.19 -15.09
C LEU A 100 12.01 -16.52 -16.30
N ARG A 101 11.52 -15.29 -16.13
CA ARG A 101 10.91 -14.51 -17.22
C ARG A 101 11.93 -14.17 -18.31
N ILE A 102 13.16 -13.84 -17.92
CA ILE A 102 14.26 -13.57 -18.84
C ILE A 102 14.68 -14.84 -19.57
N ASP A 103 14.82 -15.95 -18.85
CA ASP A 103 15.18 -17.25 -19.44
C ASP A 103 14.09 -17.77 -20.40
N ALA A 104 12.82 -17.39 -20.20
CA ALA A 104 11.70 -17.72 -21.09
C ALA A 104 11.58 -16.82 -22.34
N ARG A 105 12.46 -15.83 -22.52
CA ARG A 105 12.38 -14.86 -23.62
C ARG A 105 12.76 -15.53 -24.97
N PRO A 106 12.07 -15.21 -26.10
CA PRO A 106 12.37 -15.83 -27.38
C PRO A 106 13.78 -15.54 -27.89
N PHE A 107 14.26 -16.43 -28.75
CA PHE A 107 15.61 -16.38 -29.33
C PHE A 107 15.87 -15.07 -30.09
N GLY A 108 17.11 -14.57 -30.02
CA GLY A 108 17.56 -13.37 -30.75
C GLY A 108 17.59 -12.08 -29.93
N MET A 109 17.16 -12.07 -28.67
CA MET A 109 17.38 -10.95 -27.75
C MET A 109 18.57 -11.24 -26.83
N SER A 110 19.53 -10.31 -26.79
CA SER A 110 20.62 -10.38 -25.82
C SER A 110 20.08 -10.06 -24.43
N ILE A 111 20.08 -11.08 -23.56
CA ILE A 111 19.64 -11.03 -22.16
C ILE A 111 20.78 -11.33 -21.18
N ALA A 112 21.99 -11.60 -21.70
CA ALA A 112 23.11 -12.08 -20.89
C ALA A 112 23.48 -11.08 -19.78
N LYS A 113 23.49 -9.78 -20.10
CA LYS A 113 23.80 -8.72 -19.13
C LYS A 113 22.74 -8.58 -18.04
N ASP A 114 21.46 -8.65 -18.41
CA ASP A 114 20.36 -8.57 -17.46
C ASP A 114 20.35 -9.79 -16.54
N ARG A 115 20.66 -10.97 -17.10
CA ARG A 115 20.80 -12.23 -16.37
C ARG A 115 21.94 -12.19 -15.35
N THR A 116 23.12 -11.70 -15.74
CA THR A 116 24.25 -11.58 -14.79
C THR A 116 23.95 -10.59 -13.68
N ALA A 117 23.34 -9.44 -14.00
CA ALA A 117 22.95 -8.45 -13.00
C ALA A 117 21.95 -9.01 -11.97
N LEU A 118 20.93 -9.77 -12.42
CA LEU A 118 19.98 -10.42 -11.52
C LEU A 118 20.63 -11.49 -10.64
N LEU A 119 21.56 -12.29 -11.18
CA LEU A 119 22.27 -13.31 -10.42
C LEU A 119 23.16 -12.68 -9.35
N GLU A 120 23.91 -11.62 -9.68
CA GLU A 120 24.72 -10.87 -8.72
C GLU A 120 23.88 -10.30 -7.57
N GLU A 121 22.69 -9.76 -7.87
CA GLU A 121 21.78 -9.25 -6.84
C GLU A 121 21.21 -10.37 -5.95
N ILE A 122 20.88 -11.52 -6.53
CA ILE A 122 20.41 -12.70 -5.79
C ILE A 122 21.51 -13.21 -4.83
N ASP A 123 22.76 -13.33 -5.31
CA ASP A 123 23.87 -13.82 -4.50
C ASP A 123 24.16 -12.90 -3.33
N LEU A 124 24.17 -11.58 -3.56
CA LEU A 124 24.37 -10.56 -2.53
C LEU A 124 23.27 -10.62 -1.46
N LEU A 125 21.99 -10.70 -1.85
CA LEU A 125 20.88 -10.78 -0.90
C LEU A 125 20.84 -12.12 -0.14
N THR A 126 21.28 -13.21 -0.79
CA THR A 126 21.37 -14.53 -0.16
C THR A 126 22.48 -14.54 0.91
N ALA A 127 23.64 -13.97 0.61
CA ALA A 127 24.75 -13.83 1.57
C ALA A 127 24.38 -12.93 2.77
N GLN A 128 23.63 -11.85 2.54
CA GLN A 128 23.14 -11.00 3.63
C GLN A 128 22.11 -11.71 4.51
N SER A 129 21.25 -12.54 3.91
CA SER A 129 20.24 -13.29 4.66
C SER A 129 20.86 -14.38 5.53
N SER A 130 21.89 -15.09 5.05
CA SER A 130 22.62 -16.08 5.85
C SER A 130 23.43 -15.43 6.99
N ALA A 131 24.05 -14.27 6.74
CA ALA A 131 24.76 -13.52 7.77
C ALA A 131 23.83 -13.01 8.89
N SER A 132 22.62 -12.56 8.56
CA SER A 132 21.61 -12.16 9.55
C SER A 132 21.11 -13.35 10.38
N ALA A 133 20.89 -14.51 9.75
CA ALA A 133 20.47 -15.72 10.45
C ALA A 133 21.52 -16.20 11.47
N THR A 134 22.81 -16.16 11.13
CA THR A 134 23.90 -16.53 12.04
C THR A 134 24.00 -15.60 13.26
N ARG A 135 23.70 -14.30 13.10
CA ARG A 135 23.71 -13.33 14.23
C ARG A 135 22.55 -13.50 15.19
N MET A 136 21.41 -14.02 14.75
CA MET A 136 20.27 -14.28 15.66
C MET A 136 20.41 -15.58 16.45
N ALA A 137 21.29 -16.48 16.04
CA ALA A 137 21.51 -17.78 16.68
C ALA A 137 22.66 -17.80 17.71
N ALA A 138 23.41 -16.69 17.83
CA ALA A 138 24.52 -16.51 18.76
C ALA A 138 24.10 -15.64 19.96
#